data_AF-A0A173SLH3-F1
#
_entry.id   AF-A0A173SLH3-F1
#
_cell.length_a   1.000
_cell.length_b   1.000
_cell.length_c   1.000
_cell.angle_alpha   90.00
_cell.angle_beta   90.00
_cell.angle_gamma   90.00
#
_symmetry.space_group_name_H-M   'P 1'
#
loop_
_entity.id
_entity.type
_entity.pdbx_description
1 polymer ?
#
loop_
_entity_poly.entity_id
_entity_poly.type
_entity_poly.pdbx_seq_one_letter_code
_entity_poly.pdbx_strand_id
1 'polypeptide(L)'
;MLQLNYKLTDEDYIEFNEFHQLIHSEVGKRNLFKLRLIGPMISILAIVIFILARAEIMLIVTEVIVLCIFSIVCVTQAKKIMKRGIRKTILKMKETEGLPFAGETTLNFTEDQIIEITKGQEVKVDYKKVEDICETEEAFYVYMSSVQAIIIPKRVLDQDKEKKLRQILSKK
;
A
#
# COMPACT_ATOMS: atom_id res chain seq x y z
N MET A 1 7.53 8.56 28.19
CA MET A 1 6.59 9.37 27.40
C MET A 1 7.28 9.97 26.17
N LEU A 2 6.65 9.82 25.01
CA LEU A 2 7.05 10.44 23.73
C LEU A 2 5.81 11.14 23.17
N GLN A 3 5.95 12.38 22.73
CA GLN A 3 4.87 13.13 22.08
C GLN A 3 5.35 13.60 20.71
N LEU A 4 4.50 13.41 19.71
CA LEU A 4 4.73 13.84 18.33
C LEU A 4 3.58 14.75 17.92
N ASN A 5 3.91 15.92 17.37
CA ASN A 5 2.94 16.84 16.79
C ASN A 5 3.32 17.01 15.32
N TYR A 6 2.42 16.65 14.42
CA TYR A 6 2.71 16.72 13.00
C TYR A 6 1.45 16.90 12.17
N LYS A 7 1.68 17.29 10.92
CA LYS A 7 0.66 17.33 9.89
C LYS A 7 0.87 16.20 8.90
N LEU A 8 -0.14 15.35 8.72
CA LEU A 8 -0.15 14.37 7.64
C LEU A 8 -0.34 15.08 6.30
N THR A 9 0.39 14.61 5.30
CA THR A 9 0.26 15.06 3.91
C THR A 9 -0.47 14.02 3.09
N ASP A 10 -0.97 14.44 1.92
CA ASP A 10 -1.58 13.53 0.97
C ASP A 10 -0.60 12.43 0.54
N GLU A 11 0.70 12.75 0.44
CA GLU A 11 1.72 11.78 0.06
C GLU A 11 1.91 10.71 1.14
N ASP A 12 1.95 11.09 2.42
CA ASP A 12 2.01 10.12 3.52
C ASP A 12 0.83 9.13 3.46
N TYR A 13 -0.36 9.63 3.10
CA TYR A 13 -1.57 8.80 2.95
C TYR A 13 -1.54 7.93 1.69
N ILE A 14 -1.03 8.45 0.57
CA ILE A 14 -0.84 7.69 -0.68
C ILE A 14 0.16 6.55 -0.45
N GLU A 15 1.31 6.83 0.16
CA GLU A 15 2.35 5.85 0.44
C GLU A 15 1.85 4.76 1.38
N PHE A 16 1.12 5.13 2.45
CA PHE A 16 0.47 4.16 3.32
C PHE A 16 -0.46 3.23 2.54
N ASN A 17 -1.33 3.77 1.69
CA ASN A 17 -2.28 2.96 0.92
C ASN A 17 -1.57 2.09 -0.14
N GLU A 18 -0.51 2.59 -0.78
CA GLU A 18 0.32 1.80 -1.67
C GLU A 18 0.97 0.63 -0.94
N PHE A 19 1.58 0.88 0.23
CA PHE A 19 2.18 -0.15 1.07
C PHE A 19 1.12 -1.16 1.53
N HIS A 20 0.00 -0.67 2.06
CA HIS A 20 -1.08 -1.49 2.55
C HIS A 20 -1.60 -2.41 1.45
N GLN A 21 -1.93 -1.89 0.27
CA GLN A 21 -2.46 -2.69 -0.84
C GLN A 21 -1.43 -3.66 -1.45
N LEU A 22 -0.15 -3.28 -1.54
CA LEU A 22 0.84 -4.09 -2.24
C LEU A 22 1.51 -5.15 -1.36
N ILE A 23 1.63 -4.88 -0.05
CA ILE A 23 2.46 -5.67 0.86
C ILE A 23 1.65 -6.25 2.02
N HIS A 24 0.74 -5.48 2.62
CA HIS A 24 0.06 -5.87 3.87
C HIS A 24 -1.27 -6.60 3.62
N SER A 25 -2.13 -6.04 2.78
CA SER A 25 -3.49 -6.49 2.52
C SER A 25 -3.55 -7.73 1.65
N GLU A 26 -4.22 -8.78 2.14
CA GLU A 26 -4.50 -10.01 1.36
C GLU A 26 -5.38 -9.73 0.14
N VAL A 27 -6.34 -8.81 0.27
CA VAL A 27 -7.18 -8.38 -0.86
C VAL A 27 -6.33 -7.70 -1.92
N GLY A 28 -5.43 -6.82 -1.51
CA GLY A 28 -4.52 -6.11 -2.40
C GLY A 28 -3.54 -7.06 -3.12
N LYS A 29 -2.92 -8.01 -2.40
CA LYS A 29 -2.09 -9.08 -3.00
C LYS A 29 -2.86 -9.90 -4.02
N ARG A 30 -4.11 -10.28 -3.70
CA ARG A 30 -4.99 -11.03 -4.63
C ARG A 30 -5.31 -10.20 -5.87
N ASN A 31 -5.56 -8.91 -5.72
CA ASN A 31 -5.82 -8.01 -6.85
C ASN A 31 -4.58 -7.82 -7.73
N LEU A 32 -3.40 -7.66 -7.13
CA LEU A 32 -2.13 -7.62 -7.86
C LEU A 32 -1.88 -8.93 -8.63
N PHE A 33 -2.16 -10.07 -8.01
CA PHE A 33 -2.05 -11.37 -8.66
C PHE A 33 -3.00 -11.48 -9.86
N LYS A 34 -4.29 -11.12 -9.70
CA LYS A 34 -5.24 -11.07 -10.81
C LYS A 34 -4.76 -10.18 -11.94
N LEU A 35 -4.26 -8.97 -11.63
CA LEU A 35 -3.75 -8.03 -12.62
C LEU A 35 -2.54 -8.60 -13.39
N ARG A 36 -1.65 -9.34 -12.72
CA ARG A 36 -0.53 -10.03 -13.36
C ARG A 36 -0.97 -11.15 -14.31
N LEU A 37 -2.10 -11.80 -14.04
CA LEU A 37 -2.60 -12.89 -14.88
C LEU A 37 -3.29 -12.41 -16.17
N ILE A 38 -3.78 -11.16 -16.22
CA ILE A 38 -4.51 -10.65 -17.40
C ILE A 38 -3.67 -10.77 -18.69
N GLY A 39 -2.41 -10.32 -18.66
CA GLY A 39 -1.51 -10.38 -19.82
C GLY A 39 -1.31 -11.80 -20.35
N PRO A 40 -0.82 -12.75 -19.53
CA PRO A 40 -0.70 -14.16 -19.89
C PRO A 40 -2.00 -14.80 -20.39
N MET A 41 -3.14 -14.50 -19.79
CA MET A 41 -4.43 -15.03 -20.23
C MET A 41 -4.81 -14.53 -21.63
N ILE A 42 -4.58 -13.25 -21.92
CA ILE A 42 -4.78 -12.67 -23.26
C ILE A 42 -3.83 -13.33 -24.27
N SER A 43 -2.57 -13.52 -23.92
CA SER A 43 -1.58 -14.20 -24.77
C SER A 43 -1.98 -15.64 -25.09
N ILE A 44 -2.41 -16.42 -24.10
CA ILE A 44 -2.87 -17.79 -24.32
C ILE A 44 -4.08 -17.80 -25.26
N LEU A 45 -5.05 -16.92 -25.06
CA LEU A 45 -6.22 -16.81 -25.91
C LEU A 45 -5.84 -16.47 -27.36
N ALA A 46 -4.92 -15.53 -27.56
CA ALA A 46 -4.42 -15.18 -28.89
C ALA A 46 -3.76 -16.38 -29.58
N ILE A 47 -2.89 -17.13 -28.89
CA ILE A 47 -2.26 -18.34 -29.44
C ILE A 47 -3.31 -19.37 -29.88
N VAL A 48 -4.34 -19.61 -29.05
CA VAL A 48 -5.43 -20.53 -29.39
C VAL A 48 -6.14 -20.09 -30.68
N ILE A 49 -6.40 -18.79 -30.84
CA ILE A 49 -7.03 -18.25 -32.06
C ILE A 49 -6.18 -18.52 -33.30
N PHE A 50 -4.85 -18.29 -33.23
CA PHE A 50 -3.94 -18.56 -34.34
C PHE A 50 -3.89 -20.05 -34.73
N ILE A 51 -3.92 -20.94 -33.75
CA ILE A 51 -3.97 -22.40 -33.98
C ILE A 51 -5.29 -22.78 -34.65
N LEU A 52 -6.43 -22.27 -34.16
CA LEU A 52 -7.75 -22.54 -34.74
C LEU A 52 -7.89 -22.00 -36.16
N ALA A 53 -7.24 -20.88 -36.46
CA ALA A 53 -7.16 -20.30 -37.80
C ALA A 53 -6.28 -21.10 -38.77
N ARG A 54 -5.63 -22.19 -38.33
CA ARG A 54 -4.68 -23.00 -39.11
C ARG A 54 -3.56 -22.15 -39.72
N ALA A 55 -3.05 -21.19 -38.97
CA ALA A 55 -1.94 -20.35 -39.39
C ALA A 55 -0.68 -21.20 -39.65
N GLU A 56 0.22 -20.67 -40.48
CA GLU A 56 1.50 -21.33 -40.76
C GLU A 56 2.36 -21.45 -39.49
N ILE A 57 3.10 -22.55 -39.38
CA ILE A 57 3.88 -22.87 -38.17
C ILE A 57 4.86 -21.74 -37.83
N MET A 58 5.54 -21.17 -38.82
CA MET A 58 6.50 -20.07 -38.61
C MET A 58 5.84 -18.81 -38.06
N LEU A 59 4.59 -18.52 -38.47
CA LEU A 59 3.81 -17.41 -37.93
C LEU A 59 3.43 -17.66 -36.47
N ILE A 60 2.98 -18.88 -36.15
CA ILE A 60 2.63 -19.26 -34.77
C ILE A 60 3.85 -19.14 -33.85
N VAL A 61 5.02 -19.63 -34.28
CA VAL A 61 6.26 -19.55 -33.48
C VAL A 61 6.64 -18.09 -33.22
N THR A 62 6.57 -17.23 -34.24
CA THR A 62 6.86 -15.80 -34.10
C THR A 62 5.91 -15.13 -33.12
N GLU A 63 4.61 -15.41 -33.25
CA GLU A 63 3.56 -14.85 -32.39
C GLU A 63 3.75 -15.29 -30.93
N VAL A 64 4.06 -16.56 -30.68
CA VAL A 64 4.34 -17.07 -29.32
C VAL A 64 5.49 -16.29 -28.67
N ILE A 65 6.57 -16.02 -29.40
CA ILE A 65 7.71 -15.25 -28.87
C ILE A 65 7.26 -13.83 -28.49
N VAL A 66 6.54 -13.15 -29.39
CA VAL A 66 6.02 -11.79 -29.16
C VAL A 66 5.08 -11.75 -27.94
N LEU A 67 4.16 -12.71 -27.85
CA LEU A 67 3.19 -12.78 -26.75
C LEU A 67 3.82 -13.16 -25.41
N CYS A 68 4.88 -13.97 -25.42
CA CYS A 68 5.68 -14.24 -24.22
C CYS A 68 6.35 -12.96 -23.71
N ILE A 69 6.97 -12.17 -24.59
CA ILE A 69 7.56 -10.87 -24.23
C ILE A 69 6.48 -9.93 -23.69
N PHE A 70 5.34 -9.82 -24.37
CA PHE A 70 4.20 -9.02 -23.91
C PHE A 70 3.74 -9.43 -22.51
N SER A 71 3.57 -10.73 -22.26
CA SER A 71 3.18 -11.28 -20.96
C SER A 71 4.15 -10.89 -19.84
N ILE A 72 5.46 -11.00 -20.09
CA ILE A 72 6.50 -10.60 -19.12
C ILE A 72 6.41 -9.10 -18.83
N VAL A 73 6.23 -8.27 -19.86
CA VAL A 73 6.06 -6.83 -19.69
C VAL A 73 4.80 -6.52 -18.86
N CYS A 74 3.67 -7.17 -19.13
CA CYS A 74 2.45 -6.99 -18.34
C CYS A 74 2.64 -7.35 -16.86
N VAL A 75 3.29 -8.49 -16.58
CA VAL A 75 3.53 -8.96 -15.20
C VAL A 75 4.44 -8.00 -14.43
N THR A 76 5.51 -7.51 -15.06
CA THR A 76 6.44 -6.56 -14.43
C THR A 76 5.81 -5.19 -14.20
N GLN A 77 4.97 -4.72 -15.13
CA GLN A 77 4.30 -3.42 -15.03
C GLN A 77 3.07 -3.42 -14.11
N ALA A 78 2.53 -4.58 -13.72
CA ALA A 78 1.33 -4.69 -12.90
C ALA A 78 1.42 -3.88 -11.58
N LYS A 79 2.56 -3.93 -10.88
CA LYS A 79 2.78 -3.14 -9.66
C LYS A 79 2.65 -1.63 -9.93
N LYS A 80 3.26 -1.16 -11.02
CA LYS A 80 3.25 0.26 -11.42
C LYS A 80 1.84 0.72 -11.81
N ILE A 81 1.09 -0.12 -12.50
CA ILE A 81 -0.31 0.14 -12.85
C ILE A 81 -1.17 0.25 -11.58
N MET A 82 -1.00 -0.68 -10.63
CA MET A 82 -1.75 -0.66 -9.38
C MET A 82 -1.45 0.59 -8.54
N LYS A 83 -0.17 0.97 -8.36
CA LYS A 83 0.23 2.22 -7.70
C LYS A 83 -0.44 3.45 -8.31
N ARG A 84 -0.37 3.57 -9.65
CA ARG A 84 -1.05 4.64 -10.39
C ARG A 84 -2.56 4.64 -10.16
N GLY A 85 -3.18 3.46 -10.09
CA GLY A 85 -4.60 3.31 -9.78
C GLY A 85 -4.94 3.83 -8.38
N ILE A 86 -4.19 3.39 -7.36
CA ILE A 86 -4.35 3.82 -5.96
C ILE A 86 -4.23 5.34 -5.86
N ARG A 87 -3.14 5.91 -6.39
CA ARG A 87 -2.90 7.36 -6.39
C ARG A 87 -4.04 8.14 -7.04
N LYS A 88 -4.52 7.69 -8.21
CA LYS A 88 -5.65 8.33 -8.90
C LYS A 88 -6.93 8.29 -8.06
N THR A 89 -7.24 7.15 -7.45
CA THR A 89 -8.42 7.01 -6.59
C THR A 89 -8.35 7.95 -5.38
N ILE A 90 -7.19 8.03 -4.73
CA ILE A 90 -6.98 8.91 -3.58
C ILE A 90 -7.09 10.38 -3.99
N LEU A 91 -6.44 10.79 -5.08
CA LEU A 91 -6.55 12.17 -5.58
C LEU A 91 -8.00 12.54 -5.94
N LYS A 92 -8.75 11.60 -6.54
CA LYS A 92 -10.17 11.81 -6.82
C LYS A 92 -11.00 11.93 -5.54
N MET A 93 -10.74 11.08 -4.55
CA MET A 93 -11.42 11.14 -3.24
C MET A 93 -11.15 12.48 -2.54
N LYS A 94 -9.92 12.98 -2.62
CA LYS A 94 -9.55 14.30 -2.10
C LYS A 94 -10.40 15.42 -2.73
N GLU A 95 -10.62 15.35 -4.05
CA GLU A 95 -11.40 16.37 -4.77
C GLU A 95 -12.91 16.29 -4.47
N THR A 96 -13.46 15.10 -4.22
CA THR A 96 -14.91 14.91 -4.05
C THR A 96 -15.38 14.95 -2.60
N GLU A 97 -14.65 14.29 -1.70
CA GLU A 97 -15.08 14.01 -0.32
C GLU A 97 -14.06 14.50 0.72
N GLY A 98 -12.83 14.80 0.29
CA GLY A 98 -11.69 14.97 1.18
C GLY A 98 -11.07 13.64 1.58
N LEU A 99 -9.83 13.69 2.10
CA LEU A 99 -9.15 12.47 2.56
C LEU A 99 -9.53 12.15 4.01
N PRO A 100 -9.70 10.86 4.35
CA PRO A 100 -10.21 10.44 5.65
C PRO A 100 -9.09 10.41 6.71
N PHE A 101 -8.25 11.44 6.75
CA PHE A 101 -7.27 11.63 7.82
C PHE A 101 -7.31 13.08 8.31
N ALA A 102 -7.04 13.27 9.60
CA ALA A 102 -6.92 14.60 10.15
C ALA A 102 -5.58 15.22 9.74
N GLY A 103 -5.63 16.43 9.19
CA GLY A 103 -4.42 17.17 8.84
C GLY A 103 -3.47 17.27 10.03
N GLU A 104 -3.91 17.88 11.13
CA GLU A 104 -3.11 18.02 12.36
C GLU A 104 -3.37 16.86 13.32
N THR A 105 -2.29 16.18 13.73
CA THR A 105 -2.32 15.04 14.64
C THR A 105 -1.30 15.22 15.76
N THR A 106 -1.75 15.00 16.99
CA THR A 106 -0.90 14.87 18.17
C THR A 106 -0.95 13.43 18.65
N LEU A 107 0.19 12.73 18.59
CA LEU A 107 0.34 11.39 19.14
C LEU A 107 1.09 11.43 20.47
N ASN A 108 0.46 10.90 21.50
CA ASN A 108 1.06 10.70 22.81
C ASN A 108 1.25 9.22 23.09
N PHE A 109 2.49 8.82 23.29
CA PHE A 109 2.87 7.49 23.73
C PHE A 109 3.05 7.51 25.25
N THR A 110 2.07 6.94 25.94
CA THR A 110 2.08 6.74 27.40
C THR A 110 2.68 5.37 27.73
N GLU A 111 2.61 4.94 28.98
CA GLU A 111 3.13 3.62 29.37
C GLU A 111 2.24 2.48 28.85
N ASP A 112 0.92 2.67 28.84
CA ASP A 112 -0.04 1.59 28.55
C ASP A 112 -0.78 1.75 27.22
N GLN A 113 -0.83 2.97 26.68
CA GLN A 113 -1.64 3.31 25.51
C GLN A 113 -1.01 4.37 24.60
N ILE A 114 -1.40 4.32 23.33
CA ILE A 114 -1.20 5.36 22.33
C ILE A 114 -2.46 6.23 22.30
N ILE A 115 -2.30 7.54 22.42
CA ILE A 115 -3.40 8.51 22.35
C ILE A 115 -3.19 9.38 21.12
N GLU A 116 -4.10 9.26 20.16
CA GLU A 116 -4.15 10.10 18.97
C GLU A 116 -5.19 11.19 19.15
N ILE A 117 -4.75 12.44 19.14
CA ILE A 117 -5.60 13.62 19.26
C ILE A 117 -5.59 14.35 17.92
N THR A 118 -6.79 14.58 17.38
CA THR A 118 -7.02 15.34 16.15
C THR A 118 -8.10 16.38 16.39
N LYS A 119 -8.31 17.32 15.47
CA LYS A 119 -9.27 18.43 15.66
C LYS A 119 -10.71 18.04 16.01
N GLY A 120 -11.13 16.80 15.71
CA GLY A 120 -12.51 16.35 15.94
C GLY A 120 -12.64 15.10 16.80
N GLN A 121 -11.55 14.44 17.18
CA GLN A 121 -11.59 13.18 17.92
C GLN A 121 -10.30 12.93 18.70
N GLU A 122 -10.47 12.26 19.84
CA GLU A 122 -9.40 11.65 20.62
C GLU A 122 -9.61 10.13 20.59
N VAL A 123 -8.63 9.42 20.05
CA VAL A 123 -8.63 7.96 19.93
C VAL A 123 -7.57 7.41 20.88
N LYS A 124 -7.98 6.53 21.79
CA LYS A 124 -7.09 5.84 22.72
C LYS A 124 -6.97 4.39 22.32
N VAL A 125 -5.73 3.94 22.16
CA VAL A 125 -5.42 2.58 21.76
C VAL A 125 -4.47 1.95 22.76
N ASP A 126 -4.96 0.96 23.49
CA ASP A 126 -4.13 0.10 24.34
C ASP A 126 -3.10 -0.63 23.48
N TYR A 127 -1.85 -0.74 23.93
CA TYR A 127 -0.82 -1.47 23.18
C TYR A 127 -1.24 -2.93 22.88
N LYS A 128 -2.01 -3.55 23.77
CA LYS A 128 -2.59 -4.90 23.60
C LYS A 128 -3.53 -5.04 22.41
N LYS A 129 -4.13 -3.94 21.93
CA LYS A 129 -5.02 -3.91 20.76
C LYS A 129 -4.30 -3.62 19.46
N VAL A 130 -3.01 -3.28 19.50
CA VAL A 130 -2.23 -3.18 18.27
C VAL A 130 -2.20 -4.58 17.65
N GLU A 131 -2.52 -4.70 16.37
CA GLU A 131 -2.50 -5.98 15.65
C GLU A 131 -1.12 -6.21 15.03
N ASP A 132 -0.56 -5.18 14.39
CA ASP A 132 0.72 -5.29 13.69
C ASP A 132 1.47 -3.95 13.67
N ILE A 133 2.79 -3.99 13.45
CA ILE A 133 3.63 -2.82 13.32
C ILE A 133 4.55 -3.03 12.12
N CYS A 134 4.37 -2.20 11.09
CA CYS A 134 5.20 -2.22 9.90
C CYS A 134 6.12 -1.00 9.89
N GLU A 135 7.41 -1.23 9.71
CA GLU A 135 8.39 -0.17 9.48
C GLU A 135 8.82 -0.17 8.00
N THR A 136 8.80 1.01 7.38
CA THR A 136 9.29 1.24 6.02
C THR A 136 10.41 2.27 6.03
N GLU A 137 10.99 2.57 4.86
CA GLU A 137 11.97 3.65 4.73
C GLU A 137 11.37 5.03 5.05
N GLU A 138 10.07 5.23 4.79
CA GLU A 138 9.39 6.53 4.89
C GLU A 138 8.58 6.71 6.18
N ALA A 139 8.05 5.63 6.76
CA ALA A 139 7.12 5.73 7.88
C ALA A 139 7.04 4.45 8.75
N PHE A 140 6.51 4.62 9.97
CA PHE A 140 5.96 3.54 10.77
C PHE A 140 4.43 3.49 10.59
N TYR A 141 3.90 2.29 10.43
CA TYR A 141 2.46 2.02 10.37
C TYR A 141 2.08 1.10 11.55
N VAL A 142 1.29 1.64 12.48
CA VAL A 142 0.82 0.92 13.67
C VAL A 142 -0.62 0.49 13.44
N TYR A 143 -0.84 -0.77 13.09
CA TYR A 143 -2.15 -1.31 12.71
C TYR A 143 -3.00 -1.62 13.94
N MET A 144 -4.21 -1.05 13.97
CA MET A 144 -5.23 -1.28 15.01
C MET A 144 -6.32 -2.24 14.55
N SER A 145 -6.39 -2.48 13.24
CA SER A 145 -7.19 -3.51 12.61
C SER A 145 -6.56 -3.87 11.26
N SER A 146 -7.16 -4.82 10.54
CA SER A 146 -6.76 -5.18 9.18
C SER A 146 -6.86 -4.06 8.14
N VAL A 147 -7.52 -2.93 8.45
CA VAL A 147 -7.74 -1.82 7.50
C VAL A 147 -7.39 -0.44 8.05
N GLN A 148 -7.07 -0.34 9.34
CA GLN A 148 -6.81 0.94 10.01
C GLN A 148 -5.45 0.92 10.69
N ALA A 149 -4.64 1.94 10.41
CA ALA A 149 -3.34 2.12 11.04
C ALA A 149 -3.08 3.61 11.36
N ILE A 150 -2.32 3.84 12.42
CA ILE A 150 -1.73 5.14 12.71
C ILE A 150 -0.48 5.29 11.82
N ILE A 151 -0.43 6.38 11.04
CA ILE A 151 0.67 6.71 10.14
C ILE A 151 1.62 7.66 10.86
N ILE A 152 2.89 7.26 11.02
CA ILE A 152 3.94 8.09 11.65
C ILE A 152 5.07 8.28 10.64
N PRO A 153 5.09 9.40 9.90
CA PRO A 153 6.13 9.68 8.92
C PRO A 153 7.51 9.82 9.59
N LYS A 154 8.54 9.17 9.07
CA LYS A 154 9.90 9.27 9.63
C LYS A 154 10.48 10.68 9.53
N ARG A 155 10.04 11.48 8.56
CA ARG A 155 10.39 12.91 8.44
C ARG A 155 10.05 13.75 9.69
N VAL A 156 9.18 13.28 10.58
CA VAL A 156 8.81 13.98 11.83
C VAL A 156 9.59 13.46 13.06
N LEU A 157 10.42 12.44 12.86
CA LEU A 157 11.24 11.81 13.87
C LEU A 157 12.70 12.22 13.65
N ASP A 158 13.34 12.73 14.70
CA ASP A 158 14.80 12.75 14.77
C ASP A 158 15.33 11.37 15.20
N GLN A 159 16.65 11.16 15.12
CA GLN A 159 17.26 9.86 15.43
C GLN A 159 16.93 9.36 16.84
N ASP A 160 16.81 10.25 17.82
CA ASP A 160 16.51 9.87 19.20
C ASP A 160 15.03 9.52 19.37
N LYS A 161 14.13 10.29 18.77
CA LYS A 161 12.69 9.98 18.73
C LYS A 161 12.42 8.68 18.00
N GLU A 162 13.11 8.41 16.90
CA GLU A 162 12.96 7.17 16.13
C GLU A 162 13.41 5.96 16.96
N LYS A 163 14.58 6.03 17.62
CA LYS A 163 15.04 4.97 18.53
C LYS A 163 14.06 4.76 19.69
N LYS A 164 13.59 5.86 20.30
CA LYS A 164 12.62 5.80 21.41
C LYS A 164 11.29 5.21 20.96
N LEU A 165 10.81 5.55 19.78
CA LEU A 165 9.59 5.00 19.20
C LEU A 165 9.75 3.49 18.97
N ARG A 166 10.85 3.03 18.37
CA ARG A 166 11.12 1.59 18.21
C ARG A 166 11.11 0.85 19.55
N GLN A 167 11.72 1.42 20.58
CA GLN A 167 11.72 0.82 21.94
C GLN A 167 10.33 0.76 22.58
N ILE A 168 9.47 1.75 22.31
CA ILE A 168 8.09 1.76 22.81
C ILE A 168 7.28 0.68 22.07
N LEU A 169 7.37 0.67 20.75
CA LEU A 169 6.63 -0.24 19.88
C LEU A 169 7.08 -1.71 20.02
N SER A 170 8.33 -1.96 20.42
CA SER A 170 8.84 -3.31 20.68
C SER A 170 8.33 -3.94 21.98
N LYS A 171 7.66 -3.17 22.86
CA LYS A 171 7.09 -3.67 24.12
C LYS A 171 5.67 -4.20 23.99
N LYS A 172 5.13 -4.15 22.78
CA LYS A 172 3.82 -4.67 22.43
C LYS A 172 3.77 -6.19 22.56
#